data_AF-A0A9E8N1W5-F1
#
_entry.id   AF-A0A9E8N1W5-F1
#
_cell.length_a   1.000
_cell.length_b   1.000
_cell.length_c   1.000
_cell.angle_alpha   90.00
_cell.angle_beta   90.00
_cell.angle_gamma   90.00
#
_symmetry.space_group_name_H-M   'P 1'
#
loop_
_entity.id
_entity.type
_entity.pdbx_description
1 polymer ?
#
loop_
_entity_poly.entity_id
_entity_poly.type
_entity_poly.pdbx_seq_one_letter_code
_entity_poly.pdbx_strand_id
1 'polypeptide(L)'
;MNKKEKRTEISKSTTTHLMEIISEEEFLKLVQNAAADVLRLSLFLEDLKSNEKVFNKKLFYAILTVSRDLEDFLDAHGAKNNREWSYFRELVASARNLGFVAFLIEHIEKSYIPAEEQKIFDEYFDKTRNTKHYFNQTLQKIFELIRVEAQRLKISFPPRGLTEIYYYDIPSNKFLPQNLDEGEVKNKRENIIKICSKYLNISSQFHDLRFNKQYPSEILAQMIPEKINEERIRRFELVMHNLESVYDTYVKDKALENEDSRFGRLRTYISSILHLFEIARVLAHFYERHEKINSILEKSITHINILNCTINWALYYINVMMLSGRMLADALLKEYTAMDSIELPVPKDLGFHLRPSTLVAKVVNHYGSDVYMVVGQDKFDAKSVLSLTWAGGKIAREKIEKVTFVGDKRVLKDLKILANINYGEDIMGKDRPLPKILSYLR
;
A
#
# COMPACT_ATOMS: atom_id res chain seq x y z
N MET A 1 -48.89 45.97 -18.97
CA MET A 1 -48.23 45.58 -20.24
C MET A 1 -47.14 46.59 -20.50
N ASN A 2 -45.83 46.35 -20.54
CA ASN A 2 -45.05 45.15 -20.85
C ASN A 2 -43.69 45.31 -20.13
N LYS A 3 -43.36 44.45 -19.17
CA LYS A 3 -41.97 44.28 -18.68
C LYS A 3 -41.25 43.38 -19.69
N LYS A 4 -40.32 43.92 -20.47
CA LYS A 4 -39.34 43.11 -21.21
C LYS A 4 -37.98 43.28 -20.54
N GLU A 5 -37.59 42.22 -19.85
CA GLU A 5 -36.28 42.01 -19.24
C GLU A 5 -35.18 42.09 -20.29
N LYS A 6 -34.13 42.84 -19.98
CA LYS A 6 -32.83 42.77 -20.64
C LYS A 6 -32.26 41.37 -20.39
N ARG A 7 -32.27 40.50 -21.41
CA ARG A 7 -31.40 39.34 -21.46
C ARG A 7 -29.99 39.83 -21.79
N THR A 8 -29.11 39.73 -20.80
CA THR A 8 -27.67 39.79 -20.95
C THR A 8 -27.24 38.64 -21.87
N GLU A 9 -26.82 38.96 -23.09
CA GLU A 9 -26.11 38.00 -23.93
C GLU A 9 -24.73 37.76 -23.31
N ILE A 10 -24.60 36.59 -22.66
CA ILE A 10 -23.31 36.04 -22.25
C ILE A 10 -22.59 35.65 -23.55
N SER A 11 -21.53 36.37 -23.90
CA SER A 11 -20.62 35.95 -24.95
C SER A 11 -20.01 34.61 -24.55
N LYS A 12 -20.47 33.51 -25.16
CA LYS A 12 -19.74 32.25 -25.15
C LYS A 12 -18.44 32.47 -25.94
N SER A 13 -17.36 32.86 -25.27
CA SER A 13 -16.02 32.71 -25.81
C SER A 13 -15.72 31.22 -25.86
N THR A 14 -16.14 30.59 -26.96
CA THR A 14 -15.71 29.24 -27.30
C THR A 14 -14.29 29.40 -27.82
N THR A 15 -13.33 29.47 -26.91
CA THR A 15 -11.90 29.45 -27.24
C THR A 15 -11.56 28.03 -27.64
N THR A 16 -11.95 27.64 -28.85
CA THR A 16 -11.36 26.50 -29.55
C THR A 16 -9.90 26.86 -29.80
N HIS A 17 -9.00 26.43 -28.92
CA HIS A 17 -7.57 26.43 -29.23
C HIS A 17 -7.38 25.57 -30.49
N LEU A 18 -7.24 26.23 -31.64
CA LEU A 18 -6.82 25.57 -32.87
C LEU A 18 -5.45 24.95 -32.60
N MET A 19 -5.35 23.63 -32.70
CA MET A 19 -4.06 22.93 -32.62
C MET A 19 -3.24 23.33 -33.84
N GLU A 20 -2.15 24.05 -33.62
CA GLU A 20 -1.18 24.43 -34.65
C GLU A 20 -0.27 23.23 -34.95
N ILE A 21 -0.11 22.89 -36.23
CA ILE A 21 0.86 21.90 -36.67
C ILE A 21 2.18 22.62 -36.92
N ILE A 22 3.17 22.38 -36.06
CA ILE A 22 4.52 22.92 -36.21
C ILE A 22 5.41 21.95 -37.00
N SER A 23 6.44 22.48 -37.65
CA SER A 23 7.47 21.68 -38.32
C SER A 23 8.39 20.96 -37.33
N GLU A 24 9.09 19.93 -37.79
CA GLU A 24 10.10 19.22 -36.98
C GLU A 24 11.27 20.13 -36.58
N GLU A 25 11.61 21.13 -37.40
CA GLU A 25 12.65 22.12 -37.09
C GLU A 25 12.22 23.09 -35.99
N GLU A 26 10.95 23.49 -35.97
CA GLU A 26 10.39 24.30 -34.90
C GLU A 26 10.27 23.50 -33.61
N PHE A 27 9.83 22.24 -33.71
CA PHE A 27 9.77 21.35 -32.55
C PHE A 27 11.14 21.07 -31.94
N LEU A 28 12.18 20.92 -32.78
CA LEU A 28 13.56 20.76 -32.32
C LEU A 28 13.99 21.91 -31.40
N LYS A 29 13.56 23.16 -31.65
CA LYS A 29 13.88 24.30 -30.79
C LYS A 29 13.24 24.19 -29.41
N LEU A 30 12.02 23.65 -29.34
CA LEU A 30 11.28 23.47 -28.09
C LEU A 30 11.87 22.33 -27.25
N VAL A 31 12.23 21.21 -27.88
CA VAL A 31 12.72 20.03 -27.16
C VAL A 31 14.11 20.24 -26.55
N GLN A 32 14.93 21.18 -27.05
CA GLN A 32 16.29 21.43 -26.52
C GLN A 32 16.28 21.61 -25.00
N ASN A 33 15.37 22.46 -24.51
CA ASN A 33 15.27 22.73 -23.07
C ASN A 33 14.60 21.58 -22.34
N ALA A 34 13.56 20.97 -22.92
CA ALA A 34 12.83 19.87 -22.30
C ALA A 34 13.70 18.61 -22.09
N ALA A 35 14.61 18.31 -23.03
CA ALA A 35 15.46 17.12 -22.97
C ALA A 35 16.71 17.30 -22.10
N ALA A 36 17.00 18.52 -21.63
CA ALA A 36 18.27 18.85 -20.99
C ALA A 36 18.57 17.99 -19.75
N ASP A 37 17.58 17.74 -18.88
CA ASP A 37 17.82 16.98 -17.65
C ASP A 37 17.99 15.47 -17.92
N VAL A 38 17.22 14.91 -18.87
CA VAL A 38 17.39 13.53 -19.34
C VAL A 38 18.78 13.34 -19.95
N LEU A 39 19.24 14.30 -20.77
CA LEU A 39 20.57 14.25 -21.38
C LEU A 39 21.69 14.45 -20.35
N ARG A 40 21.51 15.30 -19.33
CA ARG A 40 22.45 15.38 -18.20
C ARG A 40 22.60 14.05 -17.48
N LEU A 41 21.49 13.37 -17.16
CA LEU A 41 21.53 12.03 -16.57
C LEU A 41 22.18 11.01 -17.50
N SER A 42 21.93 11.12 -18.81
CA SER A 42 22.54 10.22 -19.79
C SER A 42 24.07 10.32 -19.81
N LEU A 43 24.62 11.54 -19.69
CA LEU A 43 26.06 11.79 -19.63
C LEU A 43 26.64 11.31 -18.30
N PHE A 44 25.93 11.55 -17.20
CA PHE A 44 26.31 11.04 -15.89
C PHE A 44 26.45 9.51 -15.89
N LEU A 45 25.46 8.79 -16.43
CA LEU A 45 25.48 7.32 -16.52
C LEU A 45 26.61 6.79 -17.42
N GLU A 46 27.01 7.54 -18.44
CA GLU A 46 28.15 7.21 -19.28
C GLU A 46 29.49 7.31 -18.53
N ASP A 47 29.64 8.34 -17.69
CA ASP A 47 30.85 8.57 -16.90
C ASP A 47 31.08 7.50 -15.82
N LEU A 48 30.01 6.85 -15.36
CA LEU A 48 30.08 5.90 -14.25
C LEU A 48 30.82 4.60 -14.56
N LYS A 49 31.20 4.30 -15.82
CA LYS A 49 32.00 3.13 -16.26
C LYS A 49 32.02 1.96 -15.25
N SER A 50 30.84 1.39 -14.96
CA SER A 50 30.64 0.20 -14.11
C SER A 50 30.68 0.36 -12.57
N ASN A 51 30.67 1.57 -11.99
CA ASN A 51 30.55 1.73 -10.53
C ASN A 51 29.11 1.46 -10.05
N GLU A 52 28.83 0.22 -9.62
CA GLU A 52 27.49 -0.20 -9.16
C GLU A 52 26.97 0.58 -7.95
N LYS A 53 27.85 1.20 -7.14
CA LYS A 53 27.47 1.89 -5.89
C LYS A 53 26.59 3.12 -6.09
N VAL A 54 26.49 3.63 -7.31
CA VAL A 54 25.72 4.84 -7.64
C VAL A 54 24.26 4.52 -7.95
N PHE A 55 23.94 3.25 -8.24
CA PHE A 55 22.57 2.80 -8.46
C PHE A 55 21.85 2.65 -7.13
N ASN A 56 21.04 3.66 -6.80
CA ASN A 56 20.27 3.70 -5.56
C ASN A 56 18.89 4.35 -5.79
N LYS A 57 18.03 4.24 -4.76
CA LYS A 57 16.69 4.83 -4.74
C LYS A 57 16.61 6.27 -5.29
N LYS A 58 17.55 7.15 -4.94
CA LYS A 58 17.53 8.57 -5.34
C LYS A 58 17.81 8.75 -6.83
N LEU A 59 18.79 8.02 -7.37
CA LEU A 59 19.08 8.04 -8.81
C LEU A 59 17.88 7.52 -9.62
N PHE A 60 17.28 6.40 -9.23
CA PHE A 60 16.11 5.86 -9.94
C PHE A 60 14.91 6.79 -9.88
N TYR A 61 14.68 7.45 -8.75
CA TYR A 61 13.64 8.48 -8.64
C TYR A 61 13.90 9.67 -9.57
N ALA A 62 15.16 10.11 -9.69
CA ALA A 62 15.54 11.17 -10.63
C ALA A 62 15.28 10.74 -12.08
N ILE A 63 15.73 9.54 -12.48
CA ILE A 63 15.49 8.96 -13.81
C ILE A 63 13.99 8.92 -14.12
N LEU A 64 13.19 8.39 -13.20
CA LEU A 64 11.73 8.32 -13.33
C LEU A 64 11.11 9.71 -13.57
N THR A 65 11.48 10.68 -12.74
CA THR A 65 10.87 12.02 -12.75
C THR A 65 11.20 12.76 -14.04
N VAL A 66 12.49 12.89 -14.39
CA VAL A 66 12.87 13.67 -15.58
C VAL A 66 12.42 12.99 -16.89
N SER A 67 12.34 11.66 -16.90
CA SER A 67 11.82 10.93 -18.06
C SER A 67 10.31 11.07 -18.20
N ARG A 68 9.56 11.20 -17.09
CA ARG A 68 8.13 11.52 -17.11
C ARG A 68 7.90 12.90 -17.70
N ASP A 69 8.61 13.92 -17.21
CA ASP A 69 8.44 15.29 -17.68
C ASP A 69 8.72 15.39 -19.19
N LEU A 70 9.78 14.72 -19.66
CA LEU A 70 10.09 14.67 -21.09
C LEU A 70 9.08 13.84 -21.90
N GLU A 71 8.62 12.68 -21.41
CA GLU A 71 7.59 11.90 -22.12
C GLU A 71 6.29 12.70 -22.27
N ASP A 72 5.82 13.35 -21.21
CA ASP A 72 4.60 14.16 -21.22
C ASP A 72 4.74 15.34 -22.20
N PHE A 73 5.91 15.99 -22.23
CA PHE A 73 6.23 17.01 -23.23
C PHE A 73 6.19 16.46 -24.66
N LEU A 74 6.85 15.33 -24.93
CA LEU A 74 6.89 14.71 -26.25
C LEU A 74 5.48 14.28 -26.72
N ASP A 75 4.67 13.72 -25.82
CA ASP A 75 3.30 13.31 -26.10
C ASP A 75 2.37 14.48 -26.38
N ALA A 76 2.52 15.60 -25.66
CA ALA A 76 1.76 16.83 -25.90
C ALA A 76 2.00 17.41 -27.31
N HIS A 77 3.17 17.13 -27.89
CA HIS A 77 3.53 17.55 -29.26
C HIS A 77 3.35 16.44 -30.30
N GLY A 78 2.71 15.32 -29.93
CA GLY A 78 2.37 14.26 -30.88
C GLY A 78 3.56 13.40 -31.34
N ALA A 79 4.69 13.41 -30.62
CA ALA A 79 5.90 12.67 -30.99
C ALA A 79 5.65 11.17 -31.23
N LYS A 80 4.72 10.56 -30.49
CA LYS A 80 4.31 9.16 -30.66
C LYS A 80 3.77 8.81 -32.06
N ASN A 81 3.27 9.80 -32.80
CA ASN A 81 2.70 9.65 -34.13
C ASN A 81 3.60 10.24 -35.23
N ASN A 82 4.76 10.79 -34.87
CA ASN A 82 5.72 11.35 -35.83
C ASN A 82 6.86 10.35 -36.06
N ARG A 83 7.20 10.10 -37.34
CA ARG A 83 8.19 9.08 -37.73
C ARG A 83 9.62 9.40 -37.25
N GLU A 84 9.97 10.68 -37.19
CA GLU A 84 11.29 11.12 -36.73
C GLU A 84 11.41 11.04 -35.20
N TRP A 85 10.34 11.35 -34.46
CA TRP A 85 10.39 11.50 -33.01
C TRP A 85 9.85 10.31 -32.21
N SER A 86 9.15 9.36 -32.85
CA SER A 86 8.50 8.24 -32.16
C SER A 86 9.49 7.37 -31.39
N TYR A 87 10.67 7.11 -31.98
CA TYR A 87 11.68 6.26 -31.34
C TYR A 87 12.32 6.94 -30.12
N PHE A 88 12.67 8.23 -30.22
CA PHE A 88 13.17 8.98 -29.07
C PHE A 88 12.17 8.99 -27.92
N ARG A 89 10.89 9.23 -28.22
CA ARG A 89 9.80 9.15 -27.23
C ARG A 89 9.66 7.77 -26.60
N GLU A 90 9.83 6.71 -27.38
CA GLU A 90 9.78 5.33 -26.90
C GLU A 90 10.92 5.00 -25.94
N LEU A 91 12.14 5.47 -26.23
CA LEU A 91 13.30 5.34 -25.34
C LEU A 91 13.08 6.07 -24.02
N VAL A 92 12.55 7.30 -24.06
CA VAL A 92 12.23 8.10 -22.85
C VAL A 92 11.16 7.41 -22.02
N ALA A 93 10.11 6.89 -22.64
CA ALA A 93 9.07 6.13 -21.93
C ALA A 93 9.61 4.84 -21.29
N SER A 94 10.57 4.19 -21.96
CA SER A 94 11.24 2.99 -21.43
C SER A 94 12.12 3.32 -20.23
N ALA A 95 12.88 4.43 -20.30
CA ALA A 95 13.67 4.94 -19.17
C ALA A 95 12.78 5.25 -17.97
N ARG A 96 11.62 5.89 -18.20
CA ARG A 96 10.64 6.14 -17.14
C ARG A 96 10.15 4.84 -16.50
N ASN A 97 9.67 3.91 -17.31
CA ASN A 97 9.06 2.67 -16.82
C ASN A 97 10.06 1.81 -16.04
N LEU A 98 11.27 1.60 -16.57
CA LEU A 98 12.29 0.80 -15.88
C LEU A 98 12.92 1.55 -14.70
N GLY A 99 13.00 2.88 -14.76
CA GLY A 99 13.38 3.72 -13.62
C GLY A 99 12.41 3.56 -12.46
N PHE A 100 11.09 3.51 -12.74
CA PHE A 100 10.06 3.24 -11.73
C PHE A 100 10.21 1.84 -11.12
N VAL A 101 10.45 0.80 -11.95
CA VAL A 101 10.67 -0.57 -11.46
C VAL A 101 11.89 -0.62 -10.52
N ALA A 102 13.03 -0.07 -10.94
CA ALA A 102 14.24 -0.06 -10.14
C ALA A 102 14.08 0.75 -8.83
N PHE A 103 13.34 1.87 -8.88
CA PHE A 103 12.98 2.64 -7.70
C PHE A 103 12.17 1.81 -6.69
N LEU A 104 11.15 1.08 -7.15
CA LEU A 104 10.32 0.26 -6.28
C LEU A 104 11.09 -0.91 -5.65
N ILE A 105 12.03 -1.51 -6.38
CA ILE A 105 12.90 -2.56 -5.82
C ILE A 105 13.71 -2.00 -4.64
N GLU A 106 14.37 -0.87 -4.83
CA GLU A 106 15.11 -0.18 -3.75
C GLU A 106 14.19 0.28 -2.62
N HIS A 107 12.94 0.63 -2.92
CA HIS A 107 11.95 0.98 -1.91
C HIS A 107 11.65 -0.21 -0.98
N ILE A 108 11.40 -1.39 -1.54
CA ILE A 108 11.13 -2.60 -0.76
C ILE A 108 12.36 -2.97 0.09
N GLU A 109 13.56 -2.96 -0.49
CA GLU A 109 14.80 -3.32 0.22
C GLU A 109 15.15 -2.40 1.39
N LYS A 110 14.83 -1.10 1.28
CA LYS A 110 15.10 -0.11 2.33
C LYS A 110 13.98 0.03 3.35
N SER A 111 12.87 -0.70 3.17
CA SER A 111 11.74 -0.68 4.10
C SER A 111 12.09 -1.43 5.39
N TYR A 112 11.46 -1.03 6.49
CA TYR A 112 11.60 -1.75 7.75
C TYR A 112 10.94 -3.12 7.65
N ILE A 113 11.70 -4.17 7.96
CA ILE A 113 11.23 -5.56 8.00
C ILE A 113 11.22 -6.03 9.46
N PRO A 114 10.06 -6.51 9.98
CA PRO A 114 10.01 -7.13 11.30
C PRO A 114 10.91 -8.37 11.38
N ALA A 115 11.54 -8.58 12.53
CA ALA A 115 12.53 -9.65 12.72
C ALA A 115 11.98 -11.05 12.39
N GLU A 116 10.70 -11.29 12.65
CA GLU A 116 10.01 -12.56 12.37
C GLU A 116 9.88 -12.86 10.88
N GLU A 117 9.93 -11.85 10.01
CA GLU A 117 9.79 -11.98 8.56
C GLU A 117 11.14 -11.94 7.82
N GLN A 118 12.24 -11.69 8.54
CA GLN A 118 13.57 -11.48 7.97
C GLN A 118 14.00 -12.61 7.04
N LYS A 119 13.73 -13.87 7.41
CA LYS A 119 14.11 -15.04 6.59
C LYS A 119 13.53 -15.00 5.17
N ILE A 120 12.26 -14.64 5.03
CA ILE A 120 11.58 -14.59 3.72
C ILE A 120 12.10 -13.41 2.90
N PHE A 121 12.33 -12.29 3.56
CA PHE A 121 12.87 -11.09 2.90
C PHE A 121 14.33 -11.24 2.50
N ASP A 122 15.16 -11.92 3.29
CA ASP A 122 16.55 -12.22 2.94
C ASP A 122 16.63 -13.11 1.68
N GLU A 123 15.77 -14.14 1.58
CA GLU A 123 15.68 -14.96 0.37
C GLU A 123 15.22 -14.13 -0.84
N TYR A 124 14.23 -13.25 -0.65
CA TYR A 124 13.80 -12.31 -1.67
C TYR A 124 14.93 -11.38 -2.11
N PHE A 125 15.67 -10.79 -1.18
CA PHE A 125 16.78 -9.87 -1.47
C PHE A 125 17.92 -10.58 -2.21
N ASP A 126 18.28 -11.79 -1.82
CA ASP A 126 19.31 -12.58 -2.50
C ASP A 126 18.94 -12.85 -3.97
N LYS A 127 17.71 -13.28 -4.24
CA LYS A 127 17.23 -13.49 -5.62
C LYS A 127 17.06 -12.19 -6.39
N THR A 128 16.74 -11.09 -5.70
CA THR A 128 16.54 -9.78 -6.32
C THR A 128 17.85 -9.14 -6.78
N ARG A 129 19.02 -9.56 -6.26
CA ARG A 129 20.33 -9.04 -6.69
C ARG A 129 20.56 -9.16 -8.20
N ASN A 130 20.25 -10.32 -8.79
CA ASN A 130 20.41 -10.55 -10.23
C ASN A 130 19.44 -9.68 -11.03
N THR A 131 18.19 -9.56 -10.56
CA THR A 131 17.17 -8.69 -11.16
C THR A 131 17.60 -7.22 -11.14
N LYS A 132 18.18 -6.73 -10.04
CA LYS A 132 18.73 -5.37 -9.93
C LYS A 132 19.85 -5.13 -10.92
N HIS A 133 20.80 -6.06 -11.00
CA HIS A 133 21.92 -5.96 -11.94
C HIS A 133 21.40 -5.86 -13.39
N TYR A 134 20.42 -6.70 -13.75
CA TYR A 134 19.76 -6.63 -15.06
C TYR A 134 19.10 -5.28 -15.33
N PHE A 135 18.33 -4.72 -14.39
CA PHE A 135 17.70 -3.40 -14.58
C PHE A 135 18.73 -2.27 -14.68
N ASN A 136 19.83 -2.32 -13.92
CA ASN A 136 20.90 -1.33 -13.99
C ASN A 136 21.55 -1.34 -15.38
N GLN A 137 21.90 -2.53 -15.90
CA GLN A 137 22.46 -2.67 -17.25
C GLN A 137 21.47 -2.21 -18.33
N THR A 138 20.19 -2.57 -18.17
CA THR A 138 19.13 -2.20 -19.12
C THR A 138 18.95 -0.69 -19.16
N LEU A 139 18.92 -0.02 -18.00
CA LEU A 139 18.83 1.44 -17.92
C LEU A 139 20.06 2.11 -18.55
N GLN A 140 21.27 1.63 -18.25
CA GLN A 140 22.49 2.15 -18.91
C GLN A 140 22.38 2.05 -20.43
N LYS A 141 21.89 0.91 -20.95
CA LYS A 141 21.72 0.71 -22.38
C LYS A 141 20.64 1.62 -22.98
N ILE A 142 19.50 1.81 -22.31
CA ILE A 142 18.48 2.76 -22.76
C ILE A 142 19.06 4.16 -22.83
N PHE A 143 19.78 4.61 -21.80
CA PHE A 143 20.37 5.95 -21.81
C PHE A 143 21.47 6.10 -22.86
N GLU A 144 22.23 5.06 -23.17
CA GLU A 144 23.12 5.03 -24.35
C GLU A 144 22.34 5.26 -25.65
N LEU A 145 21.24 4.54 -25.85
CA LEU A 145 20.38 4.71 -27.04
C LEU A 145 19.74 6.10 -27.10
N ILE A 146 19.33 6.67 -25.95
CA ILE A 146 18.83 8.05 -25.85
C ILE A 146 19.89 9.04 -26.35
N ARG A 147 21.17 8.85 -25.98
CA ARG A 147 22.26 9.71 -26.46
C ARG A 147 22.43 9.61 -27.97
N VAL A 148 22.49 8.39 -28.50
CA VAL A 148 22.64 8.16 -29.94
C VAL A 148 21.49 8.79 -30.72
N GLU A 149 20.26 8.60 -30.26
CA GLU A 149 19.07 9.13 -30.93
C GLU A 149 18.97 10.66 -30.81
N ALA A 150 19.33 11.23 -29.66
CA ALA A 150 19.41 12.67 -29.49
C ALA A 150 20.43 13.32 -30.45
N GLN A 151 21.58 12.66 -30.68
CA GLN A 151 22.55 13.11 -31.68
C GLN A 151 21.98 13.06 -33.09
N ARG A 152 21.28 11.97 -33.47
CA ARG A 152 20.61 11.84 -34.77
C ARG A 152 19.60 12.97 -34.99
N LEU A 153 18.82 13.28 -33.97
CA LEU A 153 17.82 14.36 -33.94
C LEU A 153 18.42 15.77 -33.80
N LYS A 154 19.75 15.89 -33.68
CA LYS A 154 20.47 17.17 -33.52
C LYS A 154 20.07 17.94 -32.25
N ILE A 155 19.70 17.22 -31.19
CA ILE A 155 19.51 17.80 -29.86
C ILE A 155 20.91 18.14 -29.29
N SER A 156 21.06 19.35 -28.79
CA SER A 156 22.30 19.85 -28.20
C SER A 156 22.50 19.24 -26.82
N PHE A 157 23.73 18.80 -26.54
CA PHE A 157 24.04 18.21 -25.23
C PHE A 157 24.35 19.30 -24.20
N PRO A 158 23.79 19.20 -22.99
CA PRO A 158 24.15 20.07 -21.89
C PRO A 158 25.58 19.79 -21.41
N PRO A 159 26.22 20.73 -20.69
CA PRO A 159 27.54 20.50 -20.11
C PRO A 159 27.50 19.34 -19.11
N ARG A 160 28.62 18.60 -19.05
CA ARG A 160 28.88 17.62 -17.98
C ARG A 160 29.05 18.35 -16.65
N GLY A 161 28.67 17.71 -15.53
CA GLY A 161 28.80 18.33 -14.21
C GLY A 161 28.06 17.65 -13.08
N LEU A 162 27.21 16.65 -13.36
CA LEU A 162 26.67 15.79 -12.32
C LEU A 162 27.75 14.86 -11.80
N THR A 163 27.84 14.75 -10.48
CA THR A 163 28.73 13.83 -9.76
C THR A 163 27.93 12.99 -8.77
N GLU A 164 28.55 11.95 -8.20
CA GLU A 164 27.90 11.03 -7.25
C GLU A 164 27.30 11.76 -6.03
N ILE A 165 27.81 12.95 -5.67
CA ILE A 165 27.31 13.76 -4.54
C ILE A 165 25.86 14.20 -4.71
N TYR A 166 25.35 14.30 -5.94
CA TYR A 166 23.94 14.67 -6.15
C TYR A 166 22.99 13.50 -5.87
N TYR A 167 23.50 12.27 -5.91
CA TYR A 167 22.74 11.03 -5.79
C TYR A 167 23.18 10.19 -4.59
N TYR A 168 23.70 10.81 -3.53
CA TYR A 168 24.11 10.10 -2.31
C TYR A 168 22.96 9.28 -1.70
N ASP A 169 23.32 8.14 -1.12
CA ASP A 169 22.37 7.29 -0.42
C ASP A 169 21.92 7.92 0.91
N ILE A 170 20.63 7.87 1.19
CA ILE A 170 20.05 8.44 2.41
C ILE A 170 19.88 7.29 3.42
N PRO A 171 20.55 7.34 4.59
CA PRO A 171 20.40 6.30 5.61
C PRO A 171 18.94 6.21 6.09
N SER A 172 18.33 5.02 5.97
CA SER A 172 16.93 4.77 6.37
C SER A 172 16.78 4.28 7.83
N ASN A 173 17.87 4.25 8.61
CA ASN A 173 17.90 3.71 9.97
C ASN A 173 17.90 4.77 11.09
N LYS A 174 17.63 6.04 10.76
CA LYS A 174 17.57 7.14 11.71
C LYS A 174 16.18 7.77 11.69
N PHE A 175 15.48 7.67 12.82
CA PHE A 175 14.11 8.17 12.96
C PHE A 175 14.05 9.32 13.95
N LEU A 176 13.15 10.27 13.69
CA LEU A 176 12.77 11.27 14.69
C LEU A 176 11.99 10.59 15.84
N PRO A 177 12.08 11.10 17.08
CA PRO A 177 11.20 10.67 18.16
C PRO A 177 9.72 10.81 17.77
N GLN A 178 8.91 9.86 18.19
CA GLN A 178 7.48 9.88 17.95
C GLN A 178 6.79 10.67 19.06
N ASN A 179 6.45 11.92 18.77
CA ASN A 179 5.86 12.86 19.74
C ASN A 179 4.54 13.46 19.22
N LEU A 180 3.87 12.78 18.28
CA LEU A 180 2.54 13.13 17.81
C LEU A 180 1.51 12.37 18.66
N ASP A 181 0.50 13.07 19.19
CA ASP A 181 -0.61 12.43 19.89
C ASP A 181 -1.41 11.56 18.90
N GLU A 182 -1.53 10.27 19.20
CA GLU A 182 -2.30 9.31 18.41
C GLU A 182 -3.77 9.41 18.85
N GLY A 183 -4.65 9.86 17.96
CA GLY A 183 -6.08 9.99 18.25
C GLY A 183 -6.79 8.65 18.42
N GLU A 184 -7.93 8.63 19.11
CA GLU A 184 -8.73 7.41 19.30
C GLU A 184 -9.43 6.98 18.00
N VAL A 185 -9.02 5.85 17.43
CA VAL A 185 -9.73 5.23 16.30
C VAL A 185 -10.97 4.48 16.79
N LYS A 186 -12.15 4.89 16.35
CA LYS A 186 -13.43 4.18 16.58
C LYS A 186 -13.58 3.01 15.59
N ASN A 187 -14.20 1.91 16.03
CA ASN A 187 -14.50 0.69 15.24
C ASN A 187 -13.27 -0.14 14.80
N LYS A 188 -12.34 -0.40 15.73
CA LYS A 188 -11.12 -1.20 15.47
C LYS A 188 -11.41 -2.63 14.99
N ARG A 189 -12.36 -3.34 15.62
CA ARG A 189 -12.63 -4.77 15.34
C ARG A 189 -13.17 -5.04 13.93
N GLU A 190 -14.24 -4.35 13.52
CA GLU A 190 -14.89 -4.60 12.23
C GLU A 190 -13.94 -4.37 11.05
N ASN A 191 -13.11 -3.31 11.14
CA ASN A 191 -12.11 -3.00 10.12
C ASN A 191 -11.01 -4.06 10.06
N ILE A 192 -10.56 -4.58 11.21
CA ILE A 192 -9.58 -5.68 11.25
C ILE A 192 -10.15 -6.94 10.60
N ILE A 193 -11.39 -7.32 10.92
CA ILE A 193 -12.08 -8.45 10.28
C ILE A 193 -12.14 -8.23 8.76
N LYS A 194 -12.56 -7.04 8.33
CA LYS A 194 -12.65 -6.68 6.90
C LYS A 194 -11.31 -6.76 6.18
N ILE A 195 -10.23 -6.26 6.78
CA ILE A 195 -8.87 -6.34 6.23
C ILE A 195 -8.46 -7.80 6.08
N CYS A 196 -8.58 -8.60 7.15
CA CYS A 196 -8.17 -10.00 7.14
C CYS A 196 -8.98 -10.81 6.12
N SER A 197 -10.31 -10.69 6.12
CA SER A 197 -11.16 -11.41 5.16
C SER A 197 -10.86 -11.03 3.71
N LYS A 198 -10.65 -9.73 3.42
CA LYS A 198 -10.26 -9.28 2.08
C LYS A 198 -8.89 -9.82 1.67
N TYR A 199 -7.91 -9.79 2.59
CA TYR A 199 -6.57 -10.33 2.35
C TYR A 199 -6.63 -11.84 2.01
N LEU A 200 -7.36 -12.62 2.81
CA LEU A 200 -7.53 -14.06 2.58
C LEU A 200 -8.17 -14.35 1.22
N ASN A 201 -9.19 -13.58 0.84
CA ASN A 201 -9.87 -13.72 -0.45
C ASN A 201 -8.91 -13.45 -1.61
N ILE A 202 -8.22 -12.30 -1.60
CA ILE A 202 -7.30 -11.94 -2.71
C ILE A 202 -6.11 -12.91 -2.81
N SER A 203 -5.59 -13.35 -1.66
CA SER A 203 -4.56 -14.40 -1.58
C SER A 203 -5.02 -15.69 -2.23
N SER A 204 -6.30 -16.08 -2.07
CA SER A 204 -6.85 -17.30 -2.69
C SER A 204 -6.90 -17.20 -4.21
N GLN A 205 -7.49 -16.10 -4.70
CA GLN A 205 -7.63 -15.84 -6.12
C GLN A 205 -6.27 -15.80 -6.82
N PHE A 206 -5.26 -15.20 -6.17
CA PHE A 206 -3.92 -15.14 -6.72
C PHE A 206 -3.21 -16.50 -6.66
N HIS A 207 -3.37 -17.26 -5.58
CA HIS A 207 -2.77 -18.58 -5.45
C HIS A 207 -3.24 -19.58 -6.52
N ASP A 208 -4.50 -19.46 -6.95
CA ASP A 208 -5.08 -20.28 -8.02
C ASP A 208 -4.40 -20.04 -9.39
N LEU A 209 -3.68 -18.93 -9.55
CA LEU A 209 -2.84 -18.67 -10.72
C LEU A 209 -1.57 -19.51 -10.75
N ARG A 210 -1.21 -20.18 -9.64
CA ARG A 210 -0.04 -21.06 -9.57
C ARG A 210 1.29 -20.38 -9.91
N PHE A 211 1.49 -19.11 -9.54
CA PHE A 211 2.82 -18.48 -9.57
C PHE A 211 3.66 -18.91 -8.37
N ASN A 212 3.68 -20.21 -8.07
CA ASN A 212 4.34 -20.81 -6.90
C ASN A 212 5.57 -21.65 -7.29
N LYS A 213 6.01 -21.56 -8.55
CA LYS A 213 7.17 -22.25 -9.09
C LYS A 213 7.76 -21.43 -10.23
N GLN A 214 9.01 -21.75 -10.56
CA GLN A 214 9.70 -21.23 -11.73
C GLN A 214 9.20 -21.96 -12.98
N TYR A 215 9.04 -21.22 -14.07
CA TYR A 215 8.61 -21.72 -15.36
C TYR A 215 9.75 -21.59 -16.38
N PRO A 216 10.03 -22.61 -17.21
CA PRO A 216 11.01 -22.52 -18.28
C PRO A 216 10.70 -21.39 -19.27
N SER A 217 11.74 -20.84 -19.89
CA SER A 217 11.66 -19.71 -20.82
C SER A 217 10.67 -19.94 -21.97
N GLU A 218 10.56 -21.18 -22.46
CA GLU A 218 9.78 -21.56 -23.64
C GLU A 218 8.27 -21.36 -23.43
N ILE A 219 7.80 -21.44 -22.18
CA ILE A 219 6.38 -21.33 -21.84
C ILE A 219 6.01 -19.95 -21.31
N LEU A 220 6.98 -19.09 -20.97
CA LEU A 220 6.69 -17.75 -20.43
C LEU A 220 5.89 -16.89 -21.41
N ALA A 221 6.23 -16.97 -22.70
CA ALA A 221 5.56 -16.22 -23.76
C ALA A 221 4.10 -16.67 -23.98
N GLN A 222 3.74 -17.89 -23.58
CA GLN A 222 2.35 -18.38 -23.64
C GLN A 222 1.54 -17.90 -22.43
N MET A 223 2.19 -17.49 -21.34
CA MET A 223 1.49 -17.08 -20.11
C MET A 223 0.96 -15.64 -20.18
N ILE A 224 1.59 -14.77 -20.97
CA ILE A 224 1.13 -13.40 -21.22
C ILE A 224 0.71 -13.29 -22.70
N PRO A 225 -0.54 -12.91 -23.02
CA PRO A 225 -1.59 -12.44 -22.12
C PRO A 225 -2.55 -13.52 -21.59
N GLU A 226 -2.42 -14.79 -22.02
CA GLU A 226 -3.48 -15.81 -21.84
C GLU A 226 -3.80 -16.12 -20.37
N LYS A 227 -2.76 -16.29 -19.54
CA LYS A 227 -2.92 -16.64 -18.12
C LYS A 227 -2.94 -15.39 -17.24
N ILE A 228 -2.07 -14.42 -17.54
CA ILE A 228 -1.96 -13.14 -16.82
C ILE A 228 -1.65 -12.04 -17.84
N ASN A 229 -2.20 -10.86 -17.62
CA ASN A 229 -1.96 -9.67 -18.43
C ASN A 229 -1.96 -8.42 -17.54
N GLU A 230 -1.60 -7.27 -18.12
CA GLU A 230 -1.54 -5.98 -17.42
C GLU A 230 -2.86 -5.67 -16.70
N GLU A 231 -3.99 -5.83 -17.39
CA GLU A 231 -5.32 -5.53 -16.84
C GLU A 231 -5.62 -6.39 -15.60
N ARG A 232 -5.34 -7.69 -15.68
CA ARG A 232 -5.56 -8.62 -14.57
C ARG A 232 -4.65 -8.30 -13.39
N ILE A 233 -3.38 -7.97 -13.64
CA ILE A 233 -2.44 -7.54 -12.58
C ILE A 233 -2.95 -6.26 -11.90
N ARG A 234 -3.42 -5.28 -12.68
CA ARG A 234 -3.96 -4.01 -12.17
C ARG A 234 -5.16 -4.21 -11.23
N ARG A 235 -5.99 -5.22 -11.46
CA ARG A 235 -7.11 -5.56 -10.55
C ARG A 235 -6.61 -6.03 -9.18
N PHE A 236 -5.55 -6.85 -9.14
CA PHE A 236 -4.93 -7.28 -7.88
C PHE A 236 -4.24 -6.11 -7.17
N GLU A 237 -3.49 -5.29 -7.91
CA GLU A 237 -2.86 -4.06 -7.41
C GLU A 237 -3.87 -3.15 -6.71
N LEU A 238 -5.02 -2.87 -7.33
CA LEU A 238 -6.07 -2.02 -6.77
C LEU A 238 -6.63 -2.59 -5.45
N VAL A 239 -6.81 -3.90 -5.36
CA VAL A 239 -7.30 -4.55 -4.12
C VAL A 239 -6.26 -4.41 -3.01
N MET A 240 -4.97 -4.60 -3.34
CA MET A 240 -3.88 -4.45 -2.37
C MET A 240 -3.70 -3.01 -1.91
N HIS A 241 -3.78 -2.03 -2.82
CA HIS A 241 -3.75 -0.61 -2.47
C HIS A 241 -4.92 -0.23 -1.55
N ASN A 242 -6.13 -0.74 -1.83
CA ASN A 242 -7.28 -0.52 -0.95
C ASN A 242 -7.09 -1.17 0.42
N LEU A 243 -6.44 -2.34 0.50
CA LEU A 243 -6.11 -2.97 1.77
C LEU A 243 -5.10 -2.12 2.56
N GLU A 244 -4.08 -1.60 1.90
CA GLU A 244 -3.09 -0.70 2.49
C GLU A 244 -3.72 0.57 3.04
N SER A 245 -4.57 1.22 2.24
CA SER A 245 -5.26 2.45 2.64
C SER A 245 -6.20 2.23 3.84
N VAL A 246 -6.98 1.15 3.84
CA VAL A 246 -7.85 0.80 4.98
C VAL A 246 -7.03 0.47 6.21
N TYR A 247 -5.92 -0.25 6.06
CA TYR A 247 -5.00 -0.51 7.18
C TYR A 247 -4.45 0.81 7.75
N ASP A 248 -3.91 1.68 6.91
CA ASP A 248 -3.29 2.95 7.32
C ASP A 248 -4.29 3.92 7.96
N THR A 249 -5.59 3.78 7.65
CA THR A 249 -6.65 4.60 8.24
C THR A 249 -7.13 4.07 9.59
N TYR A 250 -7.25 2.75 9.74
CA TYR A 250 -7.98 2.15 10.87
C TYR A 250 -7.13 1.29 11.82
N VAL A 251 -5.90 0.92 11.42
CA VAL A 251 -5.04 -0.01 12.18
C VAL A 251 -3.68 0.58 12.51
N LYS A 252 -3.15 1.52 11.70
CA LYS A 252 -1.89 2.25 11.93
C LYS A 252 -1.97 3.26 13.09
N ASP A 253 -2.58 2.80 14.18
CA ASP A 253 -2.53 3.34 15.53
C ASP A 253 -1.52 2.46 16.26
N LYS A 254 -0.38 3.02 16.70
CA LYS A 254 0.71 2.20 17.23
C LYS A 254 0.32 1.51 18.52
N ALA A 255 -0.75 1.92 19.21
CA ALA A 255 -1.28 1.15 20.32
C ALA A 255 -1.60 -0.30 19.91
N LEU A 256 -2.26 -0.51 18.77
CA LEU A 256 -2.59 -1.86 18.29
C LEU A 256 -1.36 -2.62 17.78
N GLU A 257 -0.48 -1.97 17.03
CA GLU A 257 0.75 -2.62 16.54
C GLU A 257 1.73 -2.96 17.67
N ASN A 258 1.76 -2.15 18.75
CA ASN A 258 2.55 -2.42 19.96
C ASN A 258 1.93 -3.54 20.81
N GLU A 259 0.60 -3.64 20.85
CA GLU A 259 -0.11 -4.74 21.53
C GLU A 259 0.04 -6.07 20.79
N ASP A 260 0.07 -6.03 19.45
CA ASP A 260 0.12 -7.21 18.60
C ASP A 260 0.97 -6.99 17.34
N SER A 261 2.19 -7.53 17.36
CA SER A 261 3.17 -7.38 16.27
C SER A 261 2.70 -7.98 14.94
N ARG A 262 1.68 -8.85 14.92
CA ARG A 262 1.13 -9.43 13.69
C ARG A 262 0.56 -8.37 12.75
N PHE A 263 0.08 -7.24 13.26
CA PHE A 263 -0.42 -6.14 12.43
C PHE A 263 0.70 -5.51 11.61
N GLY A 264 1.78 -5.07 12.27
CA GLY A 264 2.95 -4.51 11.58
C GLY A 264 3.53 -5.48 10.55
N ARG A 265 3.58 -6.77 10.88
CA ARG A 265 4.00 -7.84 9.93
C ARG A 265 3.07 -7.95 8.72
N LEU A 266 1.76 -7.98 8.94
CA LEU A 266 0.77 -8.02 7.85
C LEU A 266 0.88 -6.76 6.96
N ARG A 267 1.13 -5.59 7.56
CA ARG A 267 1.33 -4.33 6.83
C ARG A 267 2.57 -4.34 5.95
N THR A 268 3.69 -4.87 6.44
CA THR A 268 4.90 -5.08 5.65
C THR A 268 4.60 -5.95 4.42
N TYR A 269 3.85 -7.04 4.58
CA TYR A 269 3.41 -7.84 3.45
C TYR A 269 2.52 -7.09 2.47
N ILE A 270 1.51 -6.36 2.96
CA ILE A 270 0.61 -5.58 2.11
C ILE A 270 1.39 -4.58 1.23
N SER A 271 2.33 -3.84 1.83
CA SER A 271 3.17 -2.85 1.13
C SER A 271 4.04 -3.50 0.06
N SER A 272 4.79 -4.54 0.43
CA SER A 272 5.74 -5.19 -0.47
C SER A 272 5.03 -5.86 -1.65
N ILE A 273 3.88 -6.50 -1.39
CA ILE A 273 3.05 -7.10 -2.42
C ILE A 273 2.47 -6.05 -3.37
N LEU A 274 2.02 -4.90 -2.85
CA LEU A 274 1.54 -3.79 -3.69
C LEU A 274 2.63 -3.33 -4.66
N HIS A 275 3.83 -3.04 -4.16
CA HIS A 275 4.94 -2.59 -5.01
C HIS A 275 5.39 -3.65 -6.01
N LEU A 276 5.38 -4.94 -5.63
CA LEU A 276 5.63 -6.02 -6.58
C LEU A 276 4.56 -6.10 -7.67
N PHE A 277 3.29 -5.82 -7.37
CA PHE A 277 2.24 -5.75 -8.40
C PHE A 277 2.44 -4.56 -9.33
N GLU A 278 2.80 -3.39 -8.82
CA GLU A 278 3.14 -2.22 -9.62
C GLU A 278 4.29 -2.52 -10.59
N ILE A 279 5.33 -3.21 -10.10
CA ILE A 279 6.45 -3.70 -10.93
C ILE A 279 5.95 -4.68 -11.99
N ALA A 280 5.23 -5.73 -11.59
CA ALA A 280 4.73 -6.75 -12.51
C ALA A 280 3.83 -6.15 -13.60
N ARG A 281 3.01 -5.15 -13.25
CA ARG A 281 2.15 -4.44 -14.21
C ARG A 281 2.98 -3.72 -15.26
N VAL A 282 4.00 -2.97 -14.85
CA VAL A 282 4.87 -2.22 -15.77
C VAL A 282 5.60 -3.16 -16.73
N LEU A 283 6.10 -4.29 -16.21
CA LEU A 283 6.81 -5.28 -17.04
C LEU A 283 5.87 -6.02 -18.00
N ALA A 284 4.68 -6.41 -17.53
CA ALA A 284 3.64 -6.99 -18.40
C ALA A 284 3.21 -6.02 -19.50
N HIS A 285 2.98 -4.74 -19.15
CA HIS A 285 2.66 -3.70 -20.13
C HIS A 285 3.75 -3.53 -21.19
N PHE A 286 5.02 -3.51 -20.76
CA PHE A 286 6.16 -3.41 -21.67
C PHE A 286 6.19 -4.61 -22.64
N TYR A 287 5.97 -5.83 -22.12
CA TYR A 287 5.92 -7.02 -22.94
C TYR A 287 4.70 -7.03 -23.88
N GLU A 288 3.48 -6.72 -23.43
CA GLU A 288 2.29 -6.74 -24.30
C GLU A 288 2.37 -5.78 -25.48
N ARG A 289 3.24 -4.76 -25.40
CA ARG A 289 3.49 -3.81 -26.48
C ARG A 289 4.72 -4.14 -27.31
N HIS A 290 5.39 -5.27 -27.07
CA HIS A 290 6.69 -5.58 -27.66
C HIS A 290 6.69 -5.64 -29.20
N GLU A 291 5.62 -6.13 -29.83
CA GLU A 291 5.52 -6.15 -31.29
C GLU A 291 5.45 -4.75 -31.93
N LYS A 292 5.22 -3.71 -31.12
CA LYS A 292 5.17 -2.31 -31.54
C LYS A 292 6.42 -1.52 -31.11
N ILE A 293 7.40 -2.20 -30.50
CA ILE A 293 8.66 -1.62 -30.06
C ILE A 293 9.63 -1.54 -31.24
N ASN A 294 10.50 -0.54 -31.22
CA ASN A 294 11.56 -0.43 -32.22
C ASN A 294 12.55 -1.61 -32.12
N SER A 295 12.89 -2.22 -33.26
CA SER A 295 13.79 -3.39 -33.33
C SER A 295 15.15 -3.22 -32.65
N ILE A 296 15.69 -2.00 -32.54
CA ILE A 296 16.95 -1.72 -31.83
C ILE A 296 16.75 -1.88 -30.32
N LEU A 297 15.63 -1.38 -29.80
CA LEU A 297 15.28 -1.47 -28.40
C LEU A 297 14.93 -2.91 -28.01
N GLU A 298 14.17 -3.61 -28.85
CA GLU A 298 13.88 -5.04 -28.69
C GLU A 298 15.17 -5.89 -28.59
N LYS A 299 16.15 -5.65 -29.47
CA LYS A 299 17.45 -6.35 -29.41
C LYS A 299 18.25 -6.02 -28.16
N SER A 300 18.05 -4.83 -27.59
CA SER A 300 18.76 -4.36 -26.40
C SER A 300 18.10 -4.82 -25.10
N ILE A 301 16.79 -5.09 -25.13
CA ILE A 301 15.99 -5.52 -23.98
C ILE A 301 15.29 -6.82 -24.34
N THR A 302 15.99 -7.94 -24.19
CA THR A 302 15.46 -9.25 -24.59
C THR A 302 14.14 -9.54 -23.85
N HIS A 303 13.06 -9.74 -24.61
CA HIS A 303 11.73 -9.97 -24.06
C HIS A 303 11.65 -11.12 -23.07
N ILE A 304 12.49 -12.15 -23.25
CA ILE A 304 12.54 -13.28 -22.33
C ILE A 304 12.99 -12.88 -20.92
N ASN A 305 13.89 -11.89 -20.79
CA ASN A 305 14.34 -11.41 -19.49
C ASN A 305 13.24 -10.61 -18.79
N ILE A 306 12.46 -9.81 -19.53
CA ILE A 306 11.29 -9.09 -19.00
C ILE A 306 10.22 -10.09 -18.53
N LEU A 307 9.92 -11.11 -19.34
CA LEU A 307 9.00 -12.17 -18.97
C LEU A 307 9.46 -12.92 -17.72
N ASN A 308 10.75 -13.25 -17.65
CA ASN A 308 11.33 -13.92 -16.49
C ASN A 308 11.25 -13.03 -15.24
N CYS A 309 11.56 -11.74 -15.34
CA CYS A 309 11.38 -10.82 -14.23
C CYS A 309 9.90 -10.73 -13.80
N THR A 310 8.97 -10.70 -14.76
CA THR A 310 7.53 -10.60 -14.48
C THR A 310 7.01 -11.84 -13.75
N ILE A 311 7.20 -13.02 -14.34
CA ILE A 311 6.57 -14.27 -13.90
C ILE A 311 7.38 -14.95 -12.80
N ASN A 312 8.66 -15.17 -13.08
CA ASN A 312 9.55 -16.00 -12.29
C ASN A 312 10.15 -15.26 -11.09
N TRP A 313 10.10 -13.93 -11.07
CA TRP A 313 10.52 -13.13 -9.93
C TRP A 313 9.36 -12.38 -9.27
N ALA A 314 8.75 -11.39 -9.94
CA ALA A 314 7.76 -10.52 -9.29
C ALA A 314 6.49 -11.29 -8.87
N LEU A 315 5.81 -11.96 -9.81
CA LEU A 315 4.59 -12.73 -9.52
C LEU A 315 4.87 -13.93 -8.60
N TYR A 316 6.05 -14.54 -8.69
CA TYR A 316 6.49 -15.59 -7.78
C TYR A 316 6.56 -15.09 -6.32
N TYR A 317 7.26 -13.98 -6.09
CA TYR A 317 7.41 -13.44 -4.73
C TYR A 317 6.13 -12.83 -4.18
N ILE A 318 5.25 -12.31 -5.04
CA ILE A 318 3.88 -11.97 -4.65
C ILE A 318 3.18 -13.20 -4.06
N ASN A 319 3.23 -14.35 -4.74
CA ASN A 319 2.58 -15.57 -4.23
C ASN A 319 3.20 -16.03 -2.91
N VAL A 320 4.54 -16.03 -2.79
CA VAL A 320 5.25 -16.40 -1.55
C VAL A 320 4.80 -15.50 -0.39
N MET A 321 4.88 -14.19 -0.57
CA MET A 321 4.50 -13.20 0.46
C MET A 321 3.00 -13.26 0.79
N MET A 322 2.13 -13.49 -0.19
CA MET A 322 0.69 -13.65 0.03
C MET A 322 0.34 -14.87 0.87
N LEU A 323 1.09 -15.97 0.74
CA LEU A 323 0.87 -17.17 1.54
C LEU A 323 1.33 -16.96 2.98
N SER A 324 2.45 -16.28 3.19
CA SER A 324 2.93 -15.93 4.54
C SER A 324 1.98 -14.97 5.24
N GLY A 325 1.55 -13.90 4.57
CA GLY A 325 0.55 -12.98 5.15
C GLY A 325 -0.82 -13.62 5.36
N ARG A 326 -1.18 -14.66 4.59
CA ARG A 326 -2.43 -15.43 4.81
C ARG A 326 -2.42 -16.12 6.16
N MET A 327 -1.30 -16.68 6.62
CA MET A 327 -1.21 -17.30 7.94
C MET A 327 -1.48 -16.28 9.06
N LEU A 328 -0.97 -15.06 8.92
CA LEU A 328 -1.22 -13.96 9.86
C LEU A 328 -2.68 -13.51 9.83
N ALA A 329 -3.22 -13.27 8.63
CA ALA A 329 -4.60 -12.83 8.45
C ALA A 329 -5.61 -13.86 8.97
N ASP A 330 -5.36 -15.16 8.80
CA ASP A 330 -6.21 -16.23 9.33
C ASP A 330 -6.18 -16.28 10.86
N ALA A 331 -4.99 -16.18 11.46
CA ALA A 331 -4.84 -16.16 12.92
C ALA A 331 -5.53 -14.94 13.54
N LEU A 332 -5.32 -13.75 12.96
CA LEU A 332 -5.98 -12.52 13.37
C LEU A 332 -7.50 -12.63 13.20
N LEU A 333 -7.98 -13.12 12.06
CA LEU A 333 -9.41 -13.27 11.82
C LEU A 333 -10.07 -14.20 12.84
N LYS A 334 -9.47 -15.36 13.14
CA LYS A 334 -9.98 -16.31 14.15
C LYS A 334 -10.10 -15.67 15.52
N GLU A 335 -9.07 -14.94 15.94
CA GLU A 335 -9.07 -14.28 17.24
C GLU A 335 -10.09 -13.16 17.33
N TYR A 336 -10.18 -12.33 16.28
CA TYR A 336 -11.11 -11.20 16.23
C TYR A 336 -12.54 -11.60 15.87
N THR A 337 -12.80 -12.87 15.55
CA THR A 337 -14.17 -13.40 15.36
C THR A 337 -14.63 -14.29 16.50
N ALA A 338 -13.72 -14.69 17.41
CA ALA A 338 -14.05 -15.52 18.56
C ALA A 338 -15.11 -14.84 19.45
N MET A 339 -16.24 -15.54 19.60
CA MET A 339 -17.29 -15.21 20.57
C MET A 339 -17.17 -16.17 21.74
N ASP A 340 -17.19 -15.64 22.95
CA ASP A 340 -17.13 -16.41 24.18
C ASP A 340 -18.26 -15.94 25.12
N SER A 341 -18.42 -16.62 26.25
CA SER A 341 -19.36 -16.21 27.29
C SER A 341 -18.74 -16.35 28.67
N ILE A 342 -19.04 -15.41 29.56
CA ILE A 342 -18.58 -15.46 30.94
C ILE A 342 -19.71 -15.07 31.89
N GLU A 343 -19.89 -15.87 32.94
CA GLU A 343 -20.78 -15.53 34.04
C GLU A 343 -20.02 -14.67 35.06
N LEU A 344 -20.54 -13.47 35.35
CA LEU A 344 -19.94 -12.50 36.28
C LEU A 344 -20.94 -12.12 37.38
N PRO A 345 -20.46 -11.83 38.60
CA PRO A 345 -21.32 -11.36 39.68
C PRO A 345 -21.89 -9.99 39.34
N VAL A 346 -23.12 -9.73 39.79
CA VAL A 346 -23.73 -8.40 39.79
C VAL A 346 -22.98 -7.50 40.79
N PRO A 347 -22.80 -6.18 40.53
CA PRO A 347 -22.19 -5.26 41.48
C PRO A 347 -22.89 -5.34 42.84
N LYS A 348 -22.10 -5.42 43.91
CA LYS A 348 -22.61 -5.51 45.28
C LYS A 348 -23.38 -4.25 45.66
N ASP A 349 -24.35 -4.43 46.57
CA ASP A 349 -25.17 -3.40 47.21
C ASP A 349 -26.13 -2.64 46.27
N LEU A 350 -25.63 -2.00 45.21
CA LEU A 350 -26.41 -1.11 44.33
C LEU A 350 -26.68 -1.67 42.93
N GLY A 351 -26.10 -2.81 42.56
CA GLY A 351 -26.31 -3.44 41.25
C GLY A 351 -25.82 -2.60 40.07
N PHE A 352 -26.32 -2.88 38.86
CA PHE A 352 -25.97 -2.12 37.64
C PHE A 352 -26.72 -0.78 37.56
N HIS A 353 -26.31 0.17 38.40
CA HIS A 353 -26.69 1.59 38.26
C HIS A 353 -25.76 2.32 37.28
N LEU A 354 -25.82 3.64 37.23
CA LEU A 354 -25.16 4.44 36.19
C LEU A 354 -23.65 4.15 36.09
N ARG A 355 -22.96 3.99 37.21
CA ARG A 355 -21.50 3.89 37.23
C ARG A 355 -20.95 2.52 36.81
N PRO A 356 -21.38 1.38 37.38
CA PRO A 356 -20.96 0.06 36.89
C PRO A 356 -21.33 -0.11 35.41
N SER A 357 -22.51 0.38 35.03
CA SER A 357 -22.96 0.38 33.63
C SER A 357 -22.05 1.22 32.72
N THR A 358 -21.61 2.39 33.19
CA THR A 358 -20.68 3.25 32.44
C THR A 358 -19.32 2.58 32.25
N LEU A 359 -18.78 1.93 33.27
CA LEU A 359 -17.48 1.25 33.17
C LEU A 359 -17.55 0.03 32.26
N VAL A 360 -18.62 -0.77 32.34
CA VAL A 360 -18.87 -1.87 31.38
C VAL A 360 -18.96 -1.30 29.95
N ALA A 361 -19.77 -0.27 29.73
CA ALA A 361 -19.92 0.36 28.42
C ALA A 361 -18.59 0.93 27.90
N LYS A 362 -17.77 1.56 28.76
CA LYS A 362 -16.44 2.05 28.37
C LYS A 362 -15.52 0.91 27.95
N VAL A 363 -15.49 -0.21 28.69
CA VAL A 363 -14.71 -1.41 28.27
C VAL A 363 -15.20 -1.89 26.90
N VAL A 364 -16.51 -2.09 26.72
CA VAL A 364 -17.04 -2.63 25.47
C VAL A 364 -16.78 -1.68 24.29
N ASN A 365 -16.95 -0.38 24.48
CA ASN A 365 -16.71 0.64 23.45
C ASN A 365 -15.23 0.80 23.11
N HIS A 366 -14.31 0.62 24.07
CA HIS A 366 -12.87 0.65 23.83
C HIS A 366 -12.45 -0.37 22.76
N TYR A 367 -13.00 -1.59 22.81
CA TYR A 367 -12.74 -2.63 21.82
C TYR A 367 -13.62 -2.52 20.55
N GLY A 368 -14.68 -1.72 20.58
CA GLY A 368 -15.62 -1.52 19.46
C GLY A 368 -16.35 -2.80 19.03
N SER A 369 -16.55 -3.76 19.94
CA SER A 369 -17.10 -5.09 19.63
C SER A 369 -18.50 -5.28 20.18
N ASP A 370 -19.30 -6.13 19.53
CA ASP A 370 -20.64 -6.46 20.02
C ASP A 370 -20.57 -7.42 21.20
N VAL A 371 -20.90 -6.89 22.38
CA VAL A 371 -20.99 -7.64 23.63
C VAL A 371 -22.36 -7.39 24.22
N TYR A 372 -22.97 -8.44 24.76
CA TYR A 372 -24.30 -8.38 25.32
C TYR A 372 -24.30 -8.93 26.74
N MET A 373 -25.08 -8.30 27.61
CA MET A 373 -25.45 -8.87 28.90
C MET A 373 -26.74 -9.67 28.73
N VAL A 374 -26.72 -10.93 29.12
CA VAL A 374 -27.85 -11.85 29.10
C VAL A 374 -28.38 -12.02 30.52
N VAL A 375 -29.68 -11.72 30.69
CA VAL A 375 -30.38 -11.78 31.98
C VAL A 375 -31.66 -12.59 31.79
N GLY A 376 -31.59 -13.88 32.14
CA GLY A 376 -32.65 -14.85 31.80
C GLY A 376 -32.71 -15.05 30.28
N GLN A 377 -33.86 -14.76 29.67
CA GLN A 377 -34.05 -14.83 28.21
C GLN A 377 -33.79 -13.49 27.50
N ASP A 378 -33.60 -12.39 28.25
CA ASP A 378 -33.43 -11.06 27.67
C ASP A 378 -31.95 -10.75 27.42
N LYS A 379 -31.71 -10.02 26.34
CA LYS A 379 -30.39 -9.61 25.87
C LYS A 379 -30.30 -8.09 25.85
N PHE A 380 -29.29 -7.55 26.52
CA PHE A 380 -29.05 -6.11 26.65
C PHE A 380 -27.72 -5.76 25.98
N ASP A 381 -27.69 -4.68 25.21
CA ASP A 381 -26.47 -4.20 24.55
C ASP A 381 -25.49 -3.62 25.58
N ALA A 382 -24.33 -4.24 25.74
CA ALA A 382 -23.34 -3.81 26.71
C ALA A 382 -22.57 -2.55 26.27
N LYS A 383 -22.74 -2.06 25.04
CA LYS A 383 -22.25 -0.72 24.62
C LYS A 383 -23.09 0.42 25.18
N SER A 384 -24.35 0.13 25.51
CA SER A 384 -25.33 1.14 25.90
C SER A 384 -25.48 1.20 27.43
N VAL A 385 -25.05 2.32 28.02
CA VAL A 385 -25.26 2.57 29.45
C VAL A 385 -26.74 2.47 29.83
N LEU A 386 -27.64 2.96 28.96
CA LEU A 386 -29.08 2.88 29.18
C LEU A 386 -29.60 1.44 29.14
N SER A 387 -29.10 0.62 28.21
CA SER A 387 -29.49 -0.79 28.14
C SER A 387 -29.03 -1.56 29.38
N LEU A 388 -27.84 -1.25 29.90
CA LEU A 388 -27.28 -1.87 31.10
C LEU A 388 -28.02 -1.44 32.38
N THR A 389 -28.41 -0.17 32.49
CA THR A 389 -29.22 0.29 33.64
C THR A 389 -30.64 -0.28 33.61
N TRP A 390 -31.23 -0.46 32.43
CA TRP A 390 -32.50 -1.21 32.29
C TRP A 390 -32.34 -2.67 32.71
N ALA A 391 -31.25 -3.33 32.34
CA ALA A 391 -30.93 -4.67 32.83
C ALA A 391 -30.82 -4.67 34.36
N GLY A 392 -30.20 -3.65 34.96
CA GLY A 392 -30.09 -3.47 36.41
C GLY A 392 -31.44 -3.49 37.14
N GLY A 393 -32.46 -2.81 36.60
CA GLY A 393 -33.82 -2.83 37.16
C GLY A 393 -34.45 -4.24 37.15
N LYS A 394 -34.25 -4.99 36.05
CA LYS A 394 -34.71 -6.38 35.94
C LYS A 394 -33.99 -7.30 36.94
N ILE A 395 -32.66 -7.21 37.00
CA ILE A 395 -31.79 -7.97 37.90
C ILE A 395 -32.23 -7.80 39.36
N ALA A 396 -32.50 -6.55 39.77
CA ALA A 396 -32.95 -6.24 41.13
C ALA A 396 -34.33 -6.85 41.43
N ARG A 397 -35.29 -6.72 40.50
CA ARG A 397 -36.65 -7.26 40.64
C ARG A 397 -36.65 -8.79 40.74
N GLU A 398 -35.80 -9.45 39.98
CA GLU A 398 -35.72 -10.91 39.88
C GLU A 398 -34.69 -11.53 40.84
N LYS A 399 -34.02 -10.71 41.67
CA LYS A 399 -33.00 -11.11 42.65
C LYS A 399 -31.87 -11.95 42.03
N ILE A 400 -31.39 -11.53 40.86
CA ILE A 400 -30.34 -12.23 40.12
C ILE A 400 -28.98 -11.84 40.70
N GLU A 401 -28.16 -12.82 41.07
CA GLU A 401 -26.83 -12.59 41.67
C GLU A 401 -25.70 -12.56 40.63
N LYS A 402 -25.93 -13.18 39.47
CA LYS A 402 -24.94 -13.30 38.39
C LYS A 402 -25.59 -13.10 37.03
N VAL A 403 -24.82 -12.53 36.10
CA VAL A 403 -25.25 -12.30 34.72
C VAL A 403 -24.22 -12.87 33.75
N THR A 404 -24.67 -13.30 32.59
CA THR A 404 -23.78 -13.81 31.55
C THR A 404 -23.49 -12.72 30.54
N PHE A 405 -22.22 -12.40 30.32
CA PHE A 405 -21.80 -11.58 29.18
C PHE A 405 -21.40 -12.48 28.02
N VAL A 406 -21.87 -12.16 26.81
CA VAL A 406 -21.59 -12.91 25.58
C VAL A 406 -21.01 -11.94 24.55
N GLY A 407 -19.82 -12.22 24.02
CA GLY A 407 -19.14 -11.28 23.13
C GLY A 407 -17.67 -11.59 22.88
N ASP A 408 -16.91 -10.57 22.52
CA ASP A 408 -15.46 -10.64 22.30
C ASP A 408 -14.72 -11.19 23.53
N LYS A 409 -13.94 -12.26 23.35
CA LYS A 409 -13.17 -12.86 24.43
C LYS A 409 -12.24 -11.86 25.15
N ARG A 410 -11.70 -10.87 24.44
CA ARG A 410 -10.82 -9.83 25.03
C ARG A 410 -11.61 -8.88 25.91
N VAL A 411 -12.80 -8.46 25.47
CA VAL A 411 -13.73 -7.69 26.31
C VAL A 411 -14.12 -8.49 27.53
N LEU A 412 -14.47 -9.76 27.38
CA LEU A 412 -14.88 -10.60 28.51
C LEU A 412 -13.77 -10.77 29.55
N LYS A 413 -12.49 -10.80 29.12
CA LYS A 413 -11.33 -10.81 30.01
C LYS A 413 -11.25 -9.54 30.85
N ASP A 414 -11.44 -8.37 30.23
CA ASP A 414 -11.40 -7.09 30.92
C ASP A 414 -12.63 -6.86 31.82
N LEU A 415 -13.81 -7.30 31.38
CA LEU A 415 -15.02 -7.33 32.22
C LEU A 415 -14.84 -8.23 33.45
N LYS A 416 -14.14 -9.36 33.33
CA LYS A 416 -13.81 -10.21 34.48
C LYS A 416 -12.93 -9.47 35.50
N ILE A 417 -11.92 -8.73 35.02
CA ILE A 417 -11.05 -7.94 35.89
C ILE A 417 -11.85 -6.83 36.56
N LEU A 418 -12.72 -6.15 35.81
CA LEU A 418 -13.61 -5.12 36.32
C LEU A 418 -14.59 -5.68 37.38
N ALA A 419 -15.16 -6.86 37.16
CA ALA A 419 -16.05 -7.51 38.13
C ALA A 419 -15.32 -7.90 39.43
N ASN A 420 -14.06 -8.33 39.36
CA ASN A 420 -13.25 -8.69 40.54
C ASN A 420 -13.01 -7.51 41.49
N ILE A 421 -13.06 -6.27 40.99
CA ILE A 421 -12.96 -5.05 41.79
C ILE A 421 -14.31 -4.40 42.06
N ASN A 422 -15.40 -5.17 41.97
CA ASN A 422 -16.78 -4.70 42.14
C ASN A 422 -17.11 -3.53 41.20
N TYR A 423 -16.68 -3.64 39.94
CA TYR A 423 -16.93 -2.65 38.90
C TYR A 423 -16.48 -1.24 39.26
N GLY A 424 -15.36 -1.12 39.99
CA GLY A 424 -14.76 0.17 40.35
C GLY A 424 -15.47 0.88 41.50
N GLU A 425 -16.24 0.16 42.31
CA GLU A 425 -16.97 0.68 43.49
C GLU A 425 -16.61 -0.04 44.79
N ASP A 426 -16.54 0.71 45.88
CA ASP A 426 -16.59 0.17 47.24
C ASP A 426 -18.03 -0.08 47.72
N ILE A 427 -18.18 -0.61 48.93
CA ILE A 427 -19.49 -0.91 49.57
C ILE A 427 -20.39 0.32 49.79
N MET A 428 -19.85 1.54 49.64
CA MET A 428 -20.57 2.80 49.77
C MET A 428 -20.83 3.45 48.39
N GLY A 429 -20.50 2.77 47.28
CA GLY A 429 -20.61 3.28 45.92
C GLY A 429 -19.54 4.31 45.54
N LYS A 430 -18.43 4.41 46.32
CA LYS A 430 -17.32 5.32 46.03
C LYS A 430 -16.23 4.66 45.20
N ASP A 431 -15.40 5.50 44.59
CA ASP A 431 -14.32 5.12 43.68
C ASP A 431 -13.35 4.10 44.28
N ARG A 432 -13.19 2.98 43.59
CA ARG A 432 -12.04 2.10 43.75
C ARG A 432 -11.00 2.36 42.66
N PRO A 433 -9.70 2.39 43.00
CA PRO A 433 -8.65 2.55 42.01
C PRO A 433 -8.66 1.39 41.01
N LEU A 434 -8.69 1.73 39.72
CA LEU A 434 -8.65 0.75 38.63
C LEU A 434 -7.23 0.18 38.47
N PRO A 435 -7.09 -1.15 38.25
CA PRO A 435 -5.83 -1.79 37.89
C PRO A 435 -5.18 -1.15 36.66
N LYS A 436 -3.84 -1.21 36.57
CA LYS A 436 -3.09 -0.63 35.43
C LYS A 436 -3.61 -1.10 34.07
N ILE A 437 -4.05 -2.36 33.97
CA ILE A 437 -4.56 -2.94 32.72
C ILE A 437 -5.88 -2.29 32.25
N LEU A 438 -6.64 -1.67 33.17
CA LEU A 438 -7.87 -0.93 32.87
C LEU A 438 -7.65 0.60 32.96
N SER A 439 -6.41 1.07 32.80
CA SER A 439 -6.08 2.49 32.92
C SER A 439 -6.72 3.37 31.85
N TYR A 440 -7.03 2.80 30.68
CA TYR A 440 -7.74 3.45 29.59
C TYR A 440 -9.19 3.85 29.91
N LEU A 441 -9.74 3.39 31.05
CA LEU A 441 -11.09 3.77 31.50
C LEU A 441 -11.13 5.11 32.25
N ARG A 442 -9.96 5.65 32.62
CA ARG A 442 -9.84 6.86 33.45
C ARG A 442 -10.29 8.12 32.74
#